data_AF-A0A725B6K0-F1
#
_entry.id   AF-A0A725B6K0-F1
#
_cell.length_a   1.000
_cell.length_b   1.000
_cell.length_c   1.000
_cell.angle_alpha   90.00
_cell.angle_beta   90.00
_cell.angle_gamma   90.00
#
_symmetry.space_group_name_H-M   'P 1'
#
loop_
_entity.id
_entity.type
_entity.pdbx_description
1 polymer ?
#
loop_
_entity_poly.entity_id
_entity_poly.type
_entity_poly.pdbx_seq_one_letter_code
_entity_poly.pdbx_strand_id
1 'polypeptide(L)' 'MKMVITIVQDKDSLRLAEALVEHDFRATKLATTGGFLKEGNTTFMIGVQSERLDDL' A
#
# COMPACT_ATOMS: atom_id res chain seq x y z
N MET A 1 4.44 -9.87 13.45
CA MET A 1 3.95 -9.94 12.06
C MET A 1 2.49 -9.52 11.97
N LYS A 2 2.21 -8.56 11.10
CA LYS A 2 0.88 -8.04 10.73
C LYS A 2 0.81 -7.94 9.19
N MET A 3 -0.40 -7.95 8.66
CA MET A 3 -0.69 -7.66 7.26
C MET A 3 -1.44 -6.34 7.21
N VAL A 4 -0.89 -5.36 6.51
CA VAL A 4 -1.56 -4.08 6.24
C VAL A 4 -2.09 -4.12 4.81
N ILE A 5 -3.38 -3.86 4.66
CA ILE A 5 -4.03 -3.69 3.36
C ILE A 5 -4.42 -2.22 3.26
N THR A 6 -3.79 -1.48 2.36
CA THR A 6 -4.06 -0.06 2.15
C THR A 6 -4.57 0.19 0.75
N ILE A 7 -5.56 1.08 0.62
CA ILE A 7 -6.17 1.47 -0.64
C ILE A 7 -5.87 2.96 -0.84
N VAL A 8 -5.13 3.27 -1.90
CA VAL A 8 -4.69 4.63 -2.21
C VAL A 8 -5.10 5.03 -3.61
N GLN A 9 -5.12 6.33 -3.90
CA GLN A 9 -5.40 6.85 -5.23
C GLN A 9 -4.25 6.49 -6.19
N ASP A 10 -4.57 6.21 -7.46
CA ASP A 10 -3.57 5.78 -8.44
C ASP A 10 -2.44 6.78 -8.64
N LYS A 11 -2.77 8.08 -8.60
CA LYS A 11 -1.79 9.19 -8.69
C LYS A 11 -0.75 9.19 -7.57
N ASP A 12 -1.08 8.62 -6.40
CA ASP A 12 -0.18 8.52 -5.25
C ASP A 12 0.53 7.17 -5.18
N SER A 13 0.13 6.19 -6.01
CA SER A 13 0.63 4.81 -5.93
C SER A 13 2.14 4.71 -6.17
N LEU A 14 2.69 5.50 -7.09
CA LEU A 14 4.13 5.50 -7.38
C LEU A 14 4.93 6.08 -6.20
N ARG A 15 4.49 7.24 -5.68
CA ARG A 15 5.12 7.90 -4.53
C ARG A 15 5.12 7.00 -3.29
N LEU A 16 4.01 6.30 -3.03
CA LEU A 16 3.95 5.33 -1.93
C LEU A 16 4.90 4.15 -2.17
N ALA A 17 4.94 3.60 -3.39
CA ALA A 17 5.83 2.48 -3.70
C ALA A 17 7.31 2.84 -3.50
N GLU A 18 7.72 4.04 -3.92
CA GLU A 18 9.08 4.55 -3.72
C GLU A 18 9.41 4.72 -2.23
N ALA A 19 8.51 5.34 -1.45
CA ALA A 19 8.71 5.51 0.00
C ALA A 19 8.80 4.16 0.73
N LEU A 20 7.95 3.18 0.37
CA LEU A 20 8.01 1.84 0.96
C LEU A 20 9.36 1.17 0.68
N VAL A 21 9.91 1.32 -0.53
CA VAL A 21 11.24 0.80 -0.87
C VAL A 21 12.34 1.54 -0.10
N GLU A 22 12.27 2.86 -0.01
CA GLU A 22 13.24 3.70 0.72
C GLU A 22 13.32 3.34 2.22
N HIS A 23 12.19 2.94 2.82
CA HIS A 23 12.11 2.54 4.22
C HIS A 23 12.19 1.01 4.46
N ASP A 24 12.67 0.24 3.48
CA ASP A 24 12.83 -1.22 3.55
C ASP A 24 11.54 -1.98 3.91
N PHE A 25 10.40 -1.51 3.43
CA PHE A 25 9.13 -2.22 3.48
C PHE A 25 8.88 -2.99 2.18
N ARG A 26 8.46 -4.25 2.31
CA ARG A 26 8.10 -5.10 1.18
C ARG A 26 6.59 -5.05 0.99
N ALA A 27 6.16 -4.71 -0.21
CA ALA A 27 4.75 -4.61 -0.56
C ALA A 27 4.43 -5.27 -1.90
N THR A 28 3.23 -5.82 -2.01
CA THR A 28 2.65 -6.30 -3.27
C THR A 28 1.56 -5.33 -3.71
N LYS A 29 1.65 -4.84 -4.94
CA LYS A 29 0.69 -3.93 -5.56
C LYS A 29 -0.37 -4.68 -6.36
N LEU A 30 -1.64 -4.31 -6.20
CA LEU A 30 -2.78 -4.78 -6.98
C LEU A 30 -3.51 -3.58 -7.59
N ALA A 31 -3.80 -3.67 -8.89
CA ALA A 31 -4.72 -2.73 -9.55
C ALA A 31 -6.15 -3.11 -9.16
N THR A 32 -6.89 -2.17 -8.57
CA THR A 32 -8.24 -2.39 -8.04
C THR A 32 -9.17 -1.27 -8.49
N THR A 33 -10.45 -1.36 -8.14
CA THR A 33 -11.48 -0.39 -8.54
C THR A 33 -12.40 -0.14 -7.36
N GLY A 34 -12.66 1.13 -7.06
CA GLY A 34 -13.53 1.52 -5.97
C GLY A 34 -15.00 1.21 -6.27
N GLY A 35 -15.69 0.52 -5.37
CA GLY A 35 -17.09 0.12 -5.60
C GLY A 35 -18.09 1.28 -5.70
N PHE A 36 -17.78 2.42 -5.08
CA PHE A 36 -18.67 3.59 -5.08
C PHE A 36 -18.53 4.44 -6.35
N LEU A 37 -17.33 4.98 -6.61
CA LEU A 37 -17.07 5.82 -7.78
C LEU A 37 -16.88 5.02 -9.08
N LYS A 38 -16.66 3.70 -8.98
CA LYS A 38 -16.30 2.82 -10.11
C LYS A 38 -15.05 3.28 -10.86
N GLU A 39 -14.12 3.89 -10.12
CA GLU A 39 -12.85 4.41 -10.63
C GLU A 39 -11.66 3.58 -10.13
N GLY A 40 -10.59 3.59 -10.94
CA GLY A 40 -9.34 2.91 -10.63
C GLY A 40 -8.68 3.42 -9.35
N ASN A 41 -8.20 2.49 -8.54
CA ASN A 41 -7.33 2.77 -7.42
C ASN A 41 -6.31 1.65 -7.25
N THR A 42 -5.38 1.84 -6.33
CA THR A 42 -4.32 0.87 -6.09
C THR A 42 -4.43 0.34 -4.68
N THR A 43 -4.38 -0.98 -4.53
CA THR A 43 -4.27 -1.65 -3.24
C THR A 43 -2.85 -2.16 -3.03
N PHE A 44 -2.26 -1.88 -1.87
CA PHE A 44 -1.01 -2.48 -1.43
C PHE A 44 -1.25 -3.47 -0.30
N MET A 45 -0.62 -4.63 -0.39
CA MET A 45 -0.53 -5.62 0.69
C MET A 45 0.89 -5.60 1.25
N ILE A 46 1.03 -5.23 2.52
CA ILE A 46 2.32 -4.98 3.16
C ILE A 46 2.46 -5.90 4.36
N GLY A 47 3.44 -6.81 4.29
CA GLY A 47 3.82 -7.65 5.41
C GLY A 47 4.81 -6.90 6.30
N VAL A 48 4.42 -6.62 7.54
CA VAL A 48 5.24 -5.82 8.47
C VAL A 48 5.40 -6.52 9.82
N GLN A 49 6.55 -6.35 10.45
CA GLN A 49 6.74 -6.79 11.84
C GLN A 49 5.89 -5.95 12.79
N SER A 50 5.46 -6.52 13.92
CA SER A 50 4.47 -5.84 14.77
C SER A 50 5.04 -4.54 15.37
N GLU A 51 6.33 -4.55 15.67
CA GLU A 51 7.12 -3.46 16.24
C GLU A 51 7.44 -2.35 15.23
N ARG A 52 7.38 -2.65 13.91
CA ARG A 52 7.57 -1.66 12.84
C ARG A 52 6.25 -1.12 12.29
N LEU A 53 5.11 -1.49 12.88
CA LEU A 53 3.80 -1.11 12.39
C LEU A 53 3.58 0.41 12.47
N ASP A 54 4.08 1.06 13.50
CA ASP A 54 3.92 2.51 13.70
C ASP A 54 4.86 3.34 12.81
N ASP A 55 5.93 2.71 12.29
CA ASP A 55 6.87 3.33 11.34
C ASP A 55 6.39 3.21 9.88
N LEU A 56 5.35 2.40 9.62
CA LEU A 56 4.77 2.15 8.30
C LEU A 56 3.69 3.19 7.96
#